data_AF-A0A316DA82-F1
#
_entry.id   AF-A0A316DA82-F1
#
_cell.length_a   1.000
_cell.length_b   1.000
_cell.length_c   1.000
_cell.angle_alpha   90.00
_cell.angle_beta   90.00
_cell.angle_gamma   90.00
#
_symmetry.space_group_name_H-M   'P 1'
#
loop_
_entity.id
_entity.type
_entity.pdbx_description
1 polymer ?
#
loop_
_entity_poly.entity_id
_entity_poly.type
_entity_poly.pdbx_seq_one_letter_code
_entity_poly.pdbx_strand_id
1 'polypeptide(L)'
;MTAEGYSFGYRVFDEGMTFIGNLLEHENYANRQELAFDLMILQKVLPKLHGNRSQMEEVLNKLFQFCVIEVESEQEDEGDEKRRGLVGAIHEDFKGDYTGFRYPKSAEKIHAMNRQLERTGYCSFIQ
;
A
#
# COMPACT_ATOMS: atom_id res chain seq x y z
N MET A 1 32.75 0.09 1.32
CA MET A 1 31.63 0.81 1.95
C MET A 1 30.56 -0.23 2.23
N THR A 2 30.46 -0.68 3.47
CA THR A 2 29.70 -1.86 3.90
C THR A 2 28.19 -1.60 3.81
N ALA A 3 27.52 -2.35 2.93
CA ALA A 3 26.09 -2.27 2.62
C ALA A 3 25.21 -2.95 3.69
N GLU A 4 25.47 -2.69 4.97
CA GLU A 4 24.89 -3.49 6.07
C GLU A 4 23.41 -3.18 6.40
N GLY A 5 22.78 -2.23 5.70
CA GLY A 5 21.35 -1.90 5.87
C GLY A 5 20.42 -2.26 4.69
N TYR A 6 20.97 -2.51 3.50
CA TYR A 6 20.15 -2.64 2.28
C TYR A 6 19.73 -4.08 1.96
N SER A 7 20.36 -5.09 2.54
CA SER A 7 20.09 -6.51 2.26
C SER A 7 18.62 -6.89 2.47
N PHE A 8 17.96 -6.24 3.43
CA PHE A 8 16.54 -6.43 3.69
C PHE A 8 15.66 -5.90 2.56
N GLY A 9 15.90 -4.66 2.12
CA GLY A 9 15.15 -4.05 1.02
C GLY A 9 15.34 -4.81 -0.30
N TYR A 10 16.57 -5.22 -0.60
CA TYR A 10 16.86 -6.07 -1.76
C TYR A 10 16.13 -7.40 -1.71
N ARG A 11 16.05 -8.06 -0.54
CA ARG A 11 15.29 -9.31 -0.40
C ARG A 11 13.80 -9.11 -0.67
N VAL A 12 13.20 -8.05 -0.12
CA VAL A 12 11.78 -7.75 -0.36
C VAL A 12 11.53 -7.49 -1.85
N PHE A 13 12.42 -6.73 -2.50
CA PHE A 13 12.35 -6.48 -3.93
C PHE A 13 12.48 -7.77 -4.75
N ASP A 14 13.49 -8.60 -4.47
CA ASP A 14 13.75 -9.85 -5.18
C ASP A 14 12.57 -10.85 -5.05
N GLU A 15 12.08 -11.05 -3.83
CA GLU A 15 10.89 -11.87 -3.57
C GLU A 15 9.63 -11.28 -4.23
N GLY A 16 9.52 -9.94 -4.29
CA GLY A 16 8.42 -9.23 -4.92
C GLY A 16 8.41 -9.37 -6.44
N MET A 17 9.56 -9.22 -7.09
CA MET A 17 9.70 -9.40 -8.53
C MET A 17 9.47 -10.85 -8.94
N THR A 18 9.97 -11.81 -8.14
CA THR A 18 9.70 -13.24 -8.36
C THR A 18 8.20 -13.53 -8.23
N PHE A 19 7.53 -12.95 -7.24
CA PHE A 19 6.08 -13.09 -7.07
C PHE A 19 5.29 -12.54 -8.26
N ILE A 20 5.62 -11.34 -8.74
CA ILE A 20 4.98 -10.73 -9.91
C ILE A 20 5.20 -11.59 -11.15
N GLY A 21 6.44 -12.04 -11.41
CA GLY A 21 6.77 -12.90 -12.55
C GLY A 21 5.89 -14.15 -12.58
N ASN A 22 5.84 -14.88 -11.45
CA ASN A 22 5.01 -16.08 -11.33
C ASN A 22 3.52 -15.81 -11.56
N LEU A 23 3.00 -14.69 -11.02
CA LEU A 23 1.59 -14.36 -11.20
C LEU A 23 1.26 -14.03 -12.67
N LEU A 24 2.14 -13.29 -13.34
CA LEU A 24 1.95 -12.90 -14.74
C LEU A 24 2.09 -14.07 -15.72
N GLU A 25 2.85 -15.11 -15.35
CA GLU A 25 2.98 -16.34 -16.14
C GLU A 25 1.75 -17.25 -16.06
N HIS A 26 1.03 -17.24 -14.93
CA HIS A 26 -0.07 -18.16 -14.67
C HIS A 26 -1.47 -17.53 -14.79
N GLU A 27 -1.60 -16.20 -14.70
CA GLU A 27 -2.87 -15.50 -14.71
C GLU A 27 -3.04 -14.63 -15.97
N ASN A 28 -4.21 -14.70 -16.61
CA ASN A 28 -4.47 -14.05 -17.90
C ASN A 28 -5.69 -13.12 -17.88
N TYR A 29 -5.77 -12.29 -16.84
CA TYR A 29 -6.82 -11.27 -16.69
C TYR A 29 -6.40 -9.91 -17.24
N ALA A 30 -7.39 -9.06 -17.53
CA ALA A 30 -7.16 -7.64 -17.77
C ALA A 30 -6.58 -6.98 -16.49
N ASN A 31 -5.67 -6.03 -16.64
CA ASN A 31 -4.99 -5.31 -15.54
C ASN A 31 -4.18 -6.22 -14.59
N ARG A 32 -3.66 -7.35 -15.12
CA ARG A 32 -2.85 -8.29 -14.34
C ARG A 32 -1.59 -7.66 -13.73
N GLN A 33 -1.05 -6.59 -14.33
CA GLN A 33 0.14 -5.90 -13.82
C GLN A 33 -0.17 -5.13 -12.54
N GLU A 34 -1.26 -4.36 -12.56
CA GLU A 34 -1.75 -3.61 -11.40
C GLU A 34 -2.14 -4.57 -10.27
N LEU A 35 -2.87 -5.65 -10.61
CA LEU A 35 -3.24 -6.68 -9.65
C LEU A 35 -2.01 -7.37 -9.05
N ALA A 36 -1.03 -7.74 -9.88
CA ALA A 36 0.21 -8.35 -9.41
C ALA A 36 0.96 -7.44 -8.45
N PHE A 37 1.02 -6.15 -8.76
CA PHE A 37 1.69 -5.18 -7.92
C PHE A 37 0.93 -4.92 -6.60
N ASP A 38 -0.40 -4.84 -6.65
CA ASP A 38 -1.25 -4.73 -5.45
C ASP A 38 -1.01 -5.94 -4.52
N LEU A 39 -1.07 -7.15 -5.07
CA LEU A 39 -0.82 -8.37 -4.31
C LEU A 39 0.61 -8.46 -3.79
N MET A 40 1.59 -7.95 -4.55
CA MET A 40 2.99 -7.90 -4.11
C MET A 40 3.17 -6.98 -2.90
N ILE A 41 2.56 -5.78 -2.92
CA ILE A 41 2.58 -4.88 -1.75
C ILE A 41 1.97 -5.59 -0.55
N LEU A 42 0.77 -6.14 -0.73
CA LEU A 42 0.03 -6.84 0.32
C LEU A 42 0.83 -8.00 0.93
N GLN A 43 1.50 -8.83 0.12
CA GLN A 43 2.13 -10.08 0.56
C GLN A 43 3.61 -9.95 0.92
N LYS A 44 4.33 -8.99 0.33
CA LYS A 44 5.79 -8.87 0.47
C LYS A 44 6.22 -7.62 1.21
N VAL A 45 5.49 -6.52 1.05
CA VAL A 45 5.84 -5.24 1.70
C VAL A 45 5.17 -5.12 3.07
N LEU A 46 3.84 -5.22 3.15
CA LEU A 46 3.11 -4.99 4.40
C LEU A 46 3.52 -5.91 5.57
N PRO A 47 3.79 -7.22 5.37
CA PRO A 47 4.19 -8.11 6.46
C PRO A 47 5.56 -7.80 7.05
N LYS A 48 6.34 -6.97 6.35
CA LYS A 48 7.71 -6.61 6.70
C LYS A 48 7.79 -5.27 7.43
N LEU A 49 6.69 -4.51 7.49
CA LEU A 49 6.63 -3.24 8.19
C LEU A 49 6.73 -3.45 9.70
N HIS A 50 7.65 -2.73 10.32
CA HIS A 50 7.85 -2.71 11.76
C HIS A 50 8.48 -1.37 12.14
N GLY A 51 8.24 -0.94 13.37
CA GLY A 51 8.70 0.35 13.87
C GLY A 51 7.95 0.77 15.12
N ASN A 52 8.30 1.93 15.65
CA ASN A 52 7.50 2.54 16.72
C ASN A 52 6.17 3.09 16.16
N ARG A 53 5.26 3.50 17.05
CA ARG A 53 3.92 4.00 16.67
C ARG A 53 3.99 5.13 15.63
N SER A 54 4.82 6.14 15.87
CA SER A 54 4.91 7.32 14.99
C SER A 54 5.47 6.95 13.62
N GLN A 55 6.47 6.07 13.55
CA GLN A 55 7.01 5.56 12.28
C GLN A 55 5.96 4.75 11.50
N MET A 56 5.22 3.89 12.18
CA MET A 56 4.18 3.08 11.56
C MET A 56 3.05 3.95 11.01
N GLU A 57 2.59 4.93 11.78
CA GLU A 57 1.55 5.87 11.36
C GLU A 57 1.98 6.64 10.11
N GLU A 58 3.19 7.20 10.10
CA GLU A 58 3.74 7.91 8.95
C GLU A 58 3.84 7.02 7.70
N VAL A 59 4.36 5.80 7.85
CA VAL A 59 4.54 4.85 6.73
C VAL A 59 3.20 4.38 6.18
N LEU A 60 2.25 4.01 7.04
CA LEU A 60 0.92 3.56 6.62
C LEU A 60 0.17 4.68 5.91
N ASN A 61 0.26 5.92 6.39
CA ASN A 61 -0.37 7.06 5.72
C ASN A 61 0.18 7.29 4.32
N LYS A 62 1.51 7.22 4.16
CA LYS A 62 2.16 7.36 2.83
C LYS A 62 1.80 6.20 1.89
N LEU A 63 1.79 4.97 2.38
CA LEU A 63 1.42 3.81 1.57
C LEU A 63 -0.05 3.83 1.18
N PHE A 64 -0.94 4.30 2.06
CA PHE A 64 -2.36 4.45 1.73
C PHE A 64 -2.55 5.47 0.60
N GLN A 65 -1.88 6.63 0.69
CA GLN A 65 -1.88 7.63 -0.39
C GLN A 65 -1.34 7.06 -1.71
N PHE A 66 -0.27 6.27 -1.65
CA PHE A 66 0.27 5.59 -2.82
C PHE A 66 -0.73 4.65 -3.49
N CYS A 67 -1.63 4.02 -2.72
CA CYS A 67 -2.68 3.15 -3.27
C CYS A 67 -3.81 3.91 -3.99
N VAL A 68 -3.92 5.23 -3.78
CA VAL A 68 -4.94 6.09 -4.42
C VAL A 68 -4.50 6.57 -5.80
N ILE A 69 -3.19 6.78 -6.02
CA ILE A 69 -2.69 7.57 -7.16
C ILE A 69 -2.52 6.75 -8.44
N GLU A 70 -3.21 7.18 -9.51
CA GLU A 70 -2.80 6.97 -10.89
C GLU A 70 -1.66 7.95 -11.20
N VAL A 71 -0.43 7.45 -11.35
CA VAL A 71 0.69 8.27 -11.83
C VAL A 71 0.56 8.27 -13.34
N GLU A 72 -0.21 9.22 -13.88
CA GLU A 72 -0.07 9.86 -15.21
C GLU A 72 -1.38 10.53 -15.65
N SER A 73 -1.63 11.75 -15.17
CA SER A 73 -2.23 12.77 -16.03
C SER A 73 -1.80 14.15 -15.56
N GLU A 74 -0.88 14.75 -16.30
CA GLU A 74 -0.50 16.17 -16.23
C GLU A 74 -1.66 17.08 -16.68
N GLN A 75 -2.85 16.92 -16.11
CA GLN A 75 -3.95 17.85 -16.31
C GLN A 75 -4.45 18.33 -14.95
N GLU A 76 -3.87 19.45 -14.55
CA GLU A 76 -4.42 20.37 -13.56
C GLU A 76 -5.77 20.86 -14.08
N ASP A 77 -6.87 20.36 -13.54
CA ASP A 77 -8.05 21.14 -13.13
C ASP A 77 -9.17 20.19 -12.65
N GLU A 78 -9.97 20.64 -11.68
CA GLU A 78 -11.14 19.98 -11.06
C GLU A 78 -10.94 18.81 -10.07
N GLY A 79 -9.87 18.02 -10.12
CA GLY A 79 -9.74 16.84 -9.25
C GLY A 79 -9.47 17.12 -7.75
N ASP A 80 -9.15 18.36 -7.35
CA ASP A 80 -8.42 18.64 -6.09
C ASP A 80 -9.26 18.48 -4.82
N GLU A 81 -10.57 18.68 -4.91
CA GLU A 81 -11.48 18.49 -3.77
C GLU A 81 -11.70 17.02 -3.42
N LYS A 82 -11.86 16.13 -4.41
CA LYS A 82 -11.89 14.67 -4.20
C LYS A 82 -10.53 14.14 -3.73
N ARG A 83 -9.42 14.67 -4.29
CA ARG A 83 -8.03 14.34 -3.91
C ARG A 83 -7.73 14.67 -2.45
N ARG A 84 -8.11 15.86 -1.96
CA ARG A 84 -7.96 16.24 -0.54
C ARG A 84 -8.91 15.46 0.36
N GLY A 85 -10.11 15.13 -0.12
CA GLY A 85 -11.09 14.29 0.60
C GLY A 85 -10.57 12.89 0.89
N LEU A 86 -9.99 12.18 -0.09
CA LEU A 86 -9.43 10.83 0.11
C LEU A 86 -8.17 10.84 0.99
N VAL A 87 -7.30 11.84 0.84
CA VAL A 87 -6.07 11.98 1.66
C VAL A 87 -6.41 12.34 3.11
N GLY A 88 -7.50 13.08 3.34
CA GLY A 88 -8.06 13.34 4.68
C GLY A 88 -8.82 12.14 5.27
N ALA A 89 -9.22 11.17 4.45
CA ALA A 89 -10.09 10.05 4.81
C ALA A 89 -9.34 8.80 5.34
N ILE A 90 -8.16 8.97 5.94
CA ILE A 90 -7.70 7.97 6.92
C ILE A 90 -8.46 8.19 8.26
N HIS A 91 -9.05 9.37 8.44
CA HIS A 91 -9.98 9.67 9.54
C HIS A 91 -11.22 8.77 9.54
N GLU A 92 -11.81 8.65 10.74
CA GLU A 92 -12.92 7.79 11.16
C GLU A 92 -14.14 7.69 10.21
N ASP A 93 -14.29 8.63 9.28
CA ASP A 93 -15.44 8.74 8.36
C ASP A 93 -15.34 7.92 7.07
N PHE A 94 -14.18 7.29 6.78
CA PHE A 94 -14.05 6.45 5.59
C PHE A 94 -14.78 5.12 5.72
N LYS A 95 -15.83 4.93 4.90
CA LYS A 95 -16.75 3.78 4.98
C LYS A 95 -16.23 2.48 4.33
N GLY A 96 -14.99 2.44 3.85
CA GLY A 96 -14.39 1.20 3.32
C GLY A 96 -14.71 0.88 1.86
N ASP A 97 -14.97 1.87 1.01
CA ASP A 97 -15.09 1.66 -0.44
C ASP A 97 -13.74 1.88 -1.14
N TYR A 98 -13.12 0.80 -1.57
CA TYR A 98 -11.81 0.81 -2.24
C TYR A 98 -11.90 0.65 -3.76
N THR A 99 -13.11 0.61 -4.34
CA THR A 99 -13.30 0.26 -5.77
C THR A 99 -12.64 1.23 -6.76
N GLY A 100 -12.38 2.47 -6.34
CA GLY A 100 -11.68 3.48 -7.13
C GLY A 100 -10.17 3.61 -6.85
N PHE A 101 -9.60 2.73 -6.03
CA PHE A 101 -8.17 2.75 -5.70
C PHE A 101 -7.38 2.01 -6.76
N ARG A 102 -6.15 2.47 -7.04
CA ARG A 102 -5.22 1.77 -7.93
C ARG A 102 -4.78 0.42 -7.35
N TYR A 103 -4.57 0.38 -6.03
CA TYR A 103 -4.18 -0.82 -5.29
C TYR A 103 -5.20 -1.10 -4.17
N PRO A 104 -6.41 -1.58 -4.53
CA PRO A 104 -7.52 -1.68 -3.59
C PRO A 104 -7.28 -2.66 -2.43
N LYS A 105 -6.59 -3.79 -2.67
CA LYS A 105 -6.35 -4.81 -1.64
C LYS A 105 -5.34 -4.32 -0.61
N SER A 106 -4.29 -3.65 -1.07
CA SER A 106 -3.29 -3.03 -0.21
C SER A 106 -3.91 -1.89 0.60
N ALA A 107 -4.71 -1.01 -0.04
CA ALA A 107 -5.40 0.08 0.63
C ALA A 107 -6.29 -0.43 1.77
N GLU A 108 -7.09 -1.47 1.51
CA GLU A 108 -7.95 -2.10 2.50
C GLU A 108 -7.16 -2.59 3.72
N LYS A 109 -6.05 -3.30 3.48
CA LYS A 109 -5.22 -3.82 4.57
C LYS A 109 -4.51 -2.72 5.35
N ILE A 110 -3.99 -1.70 4.66
CA ILE A 110 -3.33 -0.54 5.28
C ILE A 110 -4.31 0.21 6.18
N HIS A 111 -5.55 0.43 5.70
CA HIS A 111 -6.57 1.09 6.49
C HIS A 111 -6.94 0.29 7.75
N ALA A 112 -7.04 -1.04 7.66
CA ALA A 112 -7.25 -1.91 8.81
C ALA A 112 -6.08 -1.83 9.82
N MET A 113 -4.84 -1.87 9.32
CA MET A 113 -3.61 -1.74 10.11
C MET A 113 -3.54 -0.39 10.84
N ASN A 114 -3.97 0.70 10.21
CA ASN A 114 -3.97 2.03 10.82
C ASN A 114 -5.02 2.15 11.94
N ARG A 115 -6.25 1.65 11.73
CA ARG A 115 -7.28 1.63 12.80
C ARG A 115 -6.85 0.81 14.02
N GLN A 116 -6.11 -0.28 13.80
CA GLN A 116 -5.52 -1.03 14.91
C GLN A 116 -4.48 -0.21 15.66
N LEU A 117 -3.60 0.47 14.92
CA LEU A 117 -2.56 1.33 15.49
C LEU A 117 -3.16 2.45 16.35
N GLU A 118 -4.24 3.08 15.87
CA GLU A 118 -4.98 4.10 16.61
C GLU A 118 -5.61 3.53 17.89
N ARG A 119 -6.29 2.38 17.79
CA ARG A 119 -7.02 1.76 18.91
C ARG A 119 -6.10 1.18 19.99
N THR A 120 -4.99 0.57 19.59
CA THR A 120 -4.15 -0.24 20.50
C THR A 120 -2.75 0.31 20.72
N GLY A 121 -2.31 1.26 19.90
CA GLY A 121 -0.91 1.73 19.87
C GLY A 121 0.06 0.75 19.20
N TYR A 122 -0.41 -0.40 18.74
CA TYR A 122 0.37 -1.43 18.06
C TYR A 122 -0.24 -1.77 16.70
N CYS A 123 0.58 -2.19 15.76
CA CYS A 123 0.16 -2.59 14.42
C CYS A 123 0.73 -3.95 14.07
N SER A 124 -0.07 -4.85 13.51
CA SER A 124 0.39 -6.14 13.00
C SER A 124 -0.32 -6.52 11.69
N PHE A 125 0.40 -7.22 10.81
CA PHE A 125 -0.16 -7.68 9.55
C PHE A 125 -1.12 -8.88 9.71
N ILE A 126 -0.91 -9.76 10.68
CA ILE A 126 -1.55 -11.11 10.79
C ILE A 126 -3.05 -11.07 11.15
N GLN A 127 -3.64 -9.89 11.35
CA GLN A 127 -5.06 -9.76 11.69
C GLN A 127 -6.00 -10.40 10.67
#